data_AF-A0AA40SSM4-F1
#
_entry.id   AF-A0AA40SSM4-F1
#
_cell.length_a   1.000
_cell.length_b   1.000
_cell.length_c   1.000
_cell.angle_alpha   90.00
_cell.angle_beta   90.00
_cell.angle_gamma   90.00
#
_symmetry.space_group_name_H-M   'P 1'
#
loop_
_entity.id
_entity.type
_entity.pdbx_description
1 polymer ?
#
loop_
_entity_poly.entity_id
_entity_poly.type
_entity_poly.pdbx_seq_one_letter_code
_entity_poly.pdbx_strand_id
1 'polypeptide(L)'
;MAVKSYPVTHAKVGNQDGFRLPRAFYKDYPHLANASGHIEVLSDNTFLVRLETDNVDEVDDEGIMMSLFLDFLMKDAMQNPSELISYTQEISDEMDDLLADVVID
;
A
#
# COMPACT_ATOMS: atom_id res chain seq x y z
N MET A 1 -13.95 -11.20 14.70
CA MET A 1 -14.45 -9.90 14.22
C MET A 1 -15.80 -10.13 13.55
N ALA A 2 -16.83 -9.35 13.87
CA ALA A 2 -18.15 -9.53 13.26
C ALA A 2 -18.10 -9.10 11.79
N VAL A 3 -18.55 -9.98 10.88
CA VAL A 3 -18.67 -9.67 9.46
C VAL A 3 -19.73 -8.58 9.31
N LYS A 4 -19.33 -7.37 8.94
CA LYS A 4 -20.28 -6.30 8.62
C LYS A 4 -20.97 -6.66 7.31
N SER A 5 -22.28 -6.86 7.36
CA SER A 5 -23.12 -7.11 6.19
C SER A 5 -23.98 -5.87 5.92
N TYR A 6 -24.09 -5.49 4.65
CA TYR A 6 -24.88 -4.35 4.20
C TYR A 6 -25.97 -4.86 3.27
N PRO A 7 -27.25 -4.53 3.51
CA PRO A 7 -28.31 -4.91 2.59
C PRO A 7 -28.14 -4.14 1.28
N VAL A 8 -28.25 -4.86 0.17
CA VAL A 8 -28.24 -4.29 -1.18
C VAL A 8 -29.59 -4.49 -1.85
N THR A 9 -30.00 -3.53 -2.67
CA THR A 9 -31.25 -3.60 -3.42
C THR A 9 -30.96 -3.54 -4.90
N HIS A 10 -31.70 -4.32 -5.69
CA HIS A 10 -31.71 -4.19 -7.14
C HIS A 10 -32.08 -2.74 -7.54
N ALA A 11 -31.38 -2.22 -8.53
CA ALA A 11 -31.62 -0.92 -9.10
C ALA A 11 -31.28 -0.91 -10.59
N LYS A 12 -32.03 -0.12 -11.35
CA LYS A 12 -31.71 0.17 -12.76
C LYS A 12 -30.78 1.38 -12.83
N VAL A 13 -29.62 1.22 -13.46
CA VAL A 13 -28.60 2.26 -13.62
C VAL A 13 -28.43 2.54 -15.11
N GLY A 14 -29.11 3.58 -15.60
CA GLY A 14 -29.18 3.88 -17.04
C GLY A 14 -29.83 2.73 -17.81
N ASN A 15 -29.06 2.10 -18.70
CA ASN A 15 -29.50 0.96 -19.52
C ASN A 15 -29.10 -0.41 -18.94
N GLN A 16 -28.56 -0.46 -17.72
CA GLN A 16 -28.09 -1.69 -17.08
C GLN A 16 -28.83 -1.97 -15.76
N ASP A 17 -28.83 -3.24 -15.35
CA ASP A 17 -29.27 -3.70 -14.05
C ASP A 17 -28.08 -3.81 -13.10
N GLY A 18 -28.29 -3.46 -11.83
CA GLY A 18 -27.24 -3.55 -10.82
C GLY A 18 -27.79 -3.52 -9.40
N PHE A 19 -26.87 -3.38 -8.45
CA PHE A 19 -27.18 -3.27 -7.03
C PHE A 19 -26.76 -1.92 -6.48
N ARG A 20 -27.63 -1.29 -5.70
CA ARG A 20 -27.31 -0.06 -4.99
C ARG A 20 -26.73 -0.39 -3.62
N LEU A 21 -25.50 0.07 -3.37
CA LEU A 21 -24.90 0.00 -2.04
C LEU A 21 -25.48 1.10 -1.12
N PRO A 22 -25.74 0.79 0.17
CA PRO A 22 -26.30 1.76 1.10
C PRO A 22 -25.25 2.82 1.49
N ARG A 23 -25.70 4.03 1.83
CA ARG A 23 -24.80 5.12 2.29
C ARG A 23 -23.94 4.74 3.49
N ALA A 24 -24.41 3.82 4.34
CA ALA A 24 -23.67 3.30 5.48
C ALA A 24 -22.36 2.60 5.05
N PHE A 25 -22.35 1.93 3.89
CA PHE A 25 -21.15 1.30 3.35
C PHE A 25 -20.07 2.34 3.04
N TYR A 26 -20.41 3.39 2.29
CA TYR A 26 -19.44 4.45 1.94
C TYR A 26 -19.04 5.35 3.12
N LYS A 27 -19.83 5.38 4.19
CA LYS A 27 -19.41 6.04 5.44
C LYS A 27 -18.26 5.28 6.11
N ASP A 28 -18.32 3.95 6.07
CA ASP A 28 -17.28 3.08 6.62
C ASP A 28 -16.09 2.93 5.65
N TYR A 29 -16.34 2.98 4.34
CA TYR A 29 -15.33 2.81 3.28
C TYR A 29 -15.40 3.94 2.22
N PRO A 30 -15.06 5.19 2.57
CA PRO A 30 -15.20 6.33 1.67
C PRO A 30 -14.30 6.27 0.43
N HIS A 31 -13.14 5.63 0.53
CA HIS A 31 -12.18 5.45 -0.57
C HIS A 31 -12.73 4.58 -1.72
N LEU A 32 -13.76 3.77 -1.45
CA LEU A 32 -14.38 2.88 -2.45
C LEU A 32 -15.52 3.53 -3.23
N ALA A 33 -15.86 4.81 -2.97
CA ALA A 33 -17.03 5.47 -3.53
C ALA A 33 -17.08 5.52 -5.07
N ASN A 34 -15.91 5.59 -5.71
CA ASN A 34 -15.78 5.72 -7.15
C ASN A 34 -14.90 4.62 -7.77
N ALA A 35 -14.64 3.54 -7.03
CA ALA A 35 -13.79 2.45 -7.52
C ALA A 35 -14.49 1.67 -8.64
N SER A 36 -13.76 1.40 -9.72
CA SER A 36 -14.14 0.37 -10.70
C SER A 36 -13.87 -1.01 -10.12
N GLY A 37 -14.25 -2.07 -10.82
CA GLY A 37 -14.08 -3.42 -10.30
C GLY A 37 -14.65 -4.50 -11.20
N HIS A 38 -14.51 -5.75 -10.76
CA HIS A 38 -14.92 -6.95 -11.48
C HIS A 38 -15.81 -7.83 -10.59
N ILE A 39 -16.70 -8.60 -11.21
CA ILE A 39 -17.59 -9.53 -10.53
C ILE A 39 -17.13 -10.96 -10.82
N GLU A 40 -16.85 -11.72 -9.76
CA GLU A 40 -16.53 -13.15 -9.81
C GLU A 40 -17.72 -13.95 -9.28
N VAL A 41 -18.26 -14.87 -10.09
CA VAL A 41 -19.38 -15.73 -9.67
C VAL A 41 -18.81 -16.96 -8.96
N LEU A 42 -19.18 -17.15 -7.69
CA LEU A 42 -18.73 -18.27 -6.86
C LEU A 42 -19.74 -19.42 -6.86
N SER A 43 -21.04 -19.11 -6.92
CA SER A 43 -22.15 -20.08 -7.02
C SER A 43 -23.43 -19.41 -7.53
N ASP A 44 -24.50 -20.18 -7.68
CA ASP A 44 -25.80 -19.74 -8.24
C ASP A 44 -26.39 -18.48 -7.58
N ASN A 45 -26.09 -18.23 -6.30
CA ASN A 45 -26.63 -17.09 -5.55
C ASN A 45 -25.55 -16.19 -4.93
N THR A 46 -24.27 -16.45 -5.24
CA THR A 46 -23.15 -15.78 -4.57
C THR A 46 -22.14 -15.33 -5.61
N PHE A 47 -21.86 -14.03 -5.59
CA PHE A 47 -20.75 -13.44 -6.32
C PHE A 47 -19.89 -12.58 -5.39
N LEU A 48 -18.64 -12.40 -5.76
CA LEU A 48 -17.68 -11.51 -5.13
C LEU A 48 -17.47 -10.30 -6.05
N VAL A 49 -17.48 -9.10 -5.49
CA VAL A 49 -17.06 -7.89 -6.21
C VAL A 49 -15.65 -7.54 -5.75
N ARG A 50 -14.69 -7.58 -6.67
CA ARG A 50 -13.33 -7.06 -6.43
C ARG A 50 -13.25 -5.66 -6.98
N LEU A 51 -12.97 -4.68 -6.13
CA LEU A 51 -12.81 -3.31 -6.56
C LEU A 51 -11.34 -3.08 -6.94
N GLU A 52 -11.15 -2.44 -8.09
CA GLU A 52 -9.89 -1.81 -8.47
C GLU A 52 -9.81 -0.53 -7.67
N THR A 53 -9.14 -0.59 -6.53
CA THR A 53 -8.57 0.60 -5.95
C THR A 53 -7.31 0.89 -6.74
N ASP A 54 -7.04 2.15 -7.04
CA ASP A 54 -5.66 2.56 -7.20
C ASP A 54 -4.98 2.07 -5.93
N ASN A 55 -4.16 1.03 -6.06
CA ASN A 55 -3.11 0.81 -5.09
C ASN A 55 -2.31 2.11 -5.16
N VAL A 56 -2.73 3.08 -4.36
CA VAL A 56 -1.78 3.65 -3.44
C VAL A 56 -1.39 2.44 -2.60
N ASP A 57 -0.52 1.58 -3.15
CA ASP A 57 0.57 1.00 -2.36
C ASP A 57 0.92 2.14 -1.43
N GLU A 58 0.71 1.93 -0.12
CA GLU A 58 1.12 2.87 0.92
C GLU A 58 2.32 3.61 0.35
N VAL A 59 2.17 4.89 0.01
CA VAL A 59 3.27 5.64 -0.58
C VAL A 59 4.31 5.54 0.50
N ASP A 60 5.27 4.64 0.27
CA ASP A 60 5.97 3.91 1.30
C ASP A 60 6.37 4.90 2.38
N ASP A 61 5.62 4.97 3.48
CA ASP A 61 5.86 5.99 4.51
C ASP A 61 7.31 5.79 5.02
N GLU A 62 7.77 4.54 4.98
CA GLU A 62 9.14 4.11 5.21
C GLU A 62 10.10 4.63 4.13
N GLY A 63 9.74 4.54 2.85
CA GLY A 63 10.48 5.08 1.71
C GLY A 63 10.60 6.60 1.72
N ILE A 64 9.54 7.32 2.08
CA ILE A 64 9.56 8.77 2.27
C ILE A 64 10.45 9.11 3.48
N MET A 65 10.27 8.43 4.62
CA MET A 65 11.08 8.67 5.81
C MET A 65 12.57 8.37 5.57
N MET A 66 12.88 7.29 4.84
CA MET A 66 14.22 6.91 4.42
C MET A 66 14.81 7.97 3.48
N SER A 67 14.03 8.45 2.50
CA SER A 67 14.50 9.50 1.59
C SER A 67 14.86 10.80 2.33
N LEU A 68 14.04 11.20 3.31
CA LEU A 68 14.30 12.36 4.15
C LEU A 68 15.53 12.16 5.05
N PHE A 69 15.72 10.95 5.57
CA PHE A 69 16.90 10.59 6.37
C PHE A 69 18.18 10.65 5.54
N LEU A 70 18.18 10.08 4.33
CA LEU A 70 19.33 10.13 3.42
C LEU A 70 19.64 11.58 3.01
N ASP A 71 18.62 12.38 2.70
CA ASP A 71 18.78 13.81 2.41
C ASP A 71 19.40 14.59 3.57
N PHE A 72 19.03 14.23 4.81
CA PHE A 72 19.61 14.81 6.01
C PHE A 72 21.09 14.44 6.16
N LEU A 73 21.43 13.15 6.04
CA LEU A 73 22.83 12.68 6.13
C LEU A 73 23.71 13.32 5.05
N MET A 74 23.21 13.45 3.83
CA MET A 74 23.93 14.10 2.74
C MET A 74 24.22 15.57 3.04
N LYS A 75 23.24 16.30 3.58
CA LYS A 75 23.43 17.71 3.99
C LYS A 75 24.44 17.83 5.12
N ASP A 76 24.38 16.94 6.10
CA ASP A 76 25.28 16.94 7.24
C ASP A 76 26.72 16.62 6.82
N ALA A 77 26.93 15.60 5.98
CA ALA A 77 28.23 15.26 5.39
C ALA A 77 28.86 16.43 4.62
N MET A 78 28.05 17.22 3.91
CA MET A 78 28.51 18.42 3.21
C MET A 78 28.87 19.58 4.16
N GLN A 79 28.19 19.70 5.29
CA GLN A 79 28.43 20.76 6.29
C GLN A 79 29.59 20.42 7.23
N ASN A 80 29.77 19.14 7.56
CA ASN A 80 30.71 18.62 8.54
C ASN A 80 31.65 17.57 7.91
N PRO A 81 32.44 17.91 6.88
CA PRO A 81 33.26 16.94 6.16
C PRO A 81 34.38 16.31 7.01
N SER A 82 34.74 16.93 8.14
CA SER A 82 35.71 16.39 9.09
C SER A 82 35.19 15.22 9.92
N GLU A 83 33.87 15.01 9.97
CA GLU A 83 33.24 13.91 10.69
C GLU A 83 33.13 12.65 9.83
N LEU A 84 33.44 12.76 8.53
CA LEU A 84 33.47 11.63 7.60
C LEU A 84 34.70 10.76 7.87
N ILE A 85 34.44 9.50 8.22
CA ILE A 85 35.48 8.48 8.31
C ILE A 85 35.70 7.84 6.93
N SER A 86 36.95 7.49 6.64
CA SER A 86 37.26 6.76 5.42
C SER A 86 36.69 5.35 5.50
N TYR A 87 36.10 4.89 4.41
CA TYR A 87 35.66 3.51 4.28
C TYR A 87 36.87 2.57 4.27
N THR A 88 36.97 1.68 5.26
CA THR A 88 38.10 0.75 5.41
C THR A 88 37.69 -0.68 5.06
N GLN A 89 38.69 -1.53 4.85
CA GLN A 89 38.46 -2.95 4.59
C GLN A 89 37.77 -3.64 5.77
N GLU A 90 38.09 -3.27 7.02
CA GLU A 90 37.42 -3.86 8.18
C GLU A 90 35.91 -3.55 8.20
N ILE A 91 35.51 -2.35 7.77
CA ILE A 91 34.09 -1.97 7.65
C ILE A 91 33.41 -2.78 6.54
N SER A 92 34.10 -3.02 5.42
CA SER A 92 33.58 -3.86 4.34
C SER A 92 33.34 -5.30 4.80
N ASP A 93 34.31 -5.89 5.49
CA ASP A 93 34.23 -7.27 5.94
C ASP A 93 33.11 -7.44 6.99
N GLU A 94 32.92 -6.47 7.89
CA GLU A 94 31.81 -6.44 8.86
C GLU A 94 30.44 -6.35 8.18
N MET A 95 30.33 -5.54 7.12
CA MET A 95 29.08 -5.40 6.36
C MET A 95 28.73 -6.68 5.60
N ASP A 96 29.73 -7.34 4.99
CA ASP A 96 29.52 -8.60 4.29
C ASP A 96 29.06 -9.71 5.24
N ASP A 97 29.64 -9.79 6.44
CA ASP A 97 29.21 -10.70 7.50
C ASP A 97 27.75 -10.44 7.94
N LEU A 98 27.36 -9.17 8.06
CA LEU A 98 25.98 -8.79 8.41
C LEU A 98 24.95 -9.14 7.33
N LEU A 99 25.37 -9.20 6.06
CA LEU A 99 24.50 -9.45 4.92
C LEU A 99 24.49 -10.92 4.46
N ALA A 100 25.39 -11.76 4.99
CA ALA A 100 25.64 -13.12 4.50
C ALA A 100 24.39 -14.03 4.43
N ASP A 101 23.42 -13.83 5.33
CA ASP A 101 22.20 -14.64 5.41
C ASP A 101 20.94 -13.95 4.82
N VAL A 102 21.11 -12.79 4.17
CA VAL A 102 20.00 -12.07 3.54
C VAL A 102 19.79 -12.60 2.12
N VAL A 103 18.71 -13.35 1.90
CA VAL A 103 18.27 -13.78 0.57
C VAL A 103 17.36 -12.71 -0.02
N ILE A 104 17.77 -12.12 -1.14
CA ILE A 104 16.95 -11.18 -1.92
C ILE A 104 16.19 -11.99 -2.98
N ASP A 105 14.86 -11.95 -2.95
CA ASP A 105 13.95 -12.57 -3.94
C ASP A 105 13.76 -11.68 -5.17
#